data_AF-A0A2E7ECK7-F1
#
_entry.id   AF-A0A2E7ECK7-F1
#
_cell.length_a   1.000
_cell.length_b   1.000
_cell.length_c   1.000
_cell.angle_alpha   90.00
_cell.angle_beta   90.00
_cell.angle_gamma   90.00
#
_symmetry.space_group_name_H-M   'P 1'
#
loop_
_entity.id
_entity.type
_entity.pdbx_description
1 polymer ?
#
loop_
_entity_poly.entity_id
_entity_poly.type
_entity_poly.pdbx_seq_one_letter_code
_entity_poly.pdbx_strand_id
1 'polypeptide(L)'
;MSDRHPQTGSLSPDLEEALREAGIDPDSELPEFDPVPICHASGPSEHQRAIDAEIKRQWREWRQHNPDHYDDYALLETLKAEYATVKQVFDALGDDIRDESGWPVYPELVSDFMQSLSRPPRGRPDYQPDRMMAIEANIATASIEDIQHLLTAYGRAERFSDGAWITCLKENRLDAVIKRIEALMLTGGAG
;
A
#
# COMPACT_ATOMS: atom_id res chain seq x y z
N MET A 1 0.40 42.00 -24.65
CA MET A 1 0.29 40.61 -25.13
C MET A 1 1.66 40.24 -25.67
N SER A 2 2.42 39.47 -24.89
CA SER A 2 3.67 38.86 -25.34
C SER A 2 3.55 37.38 -25.01
N ASP A 3 3.47 36.59 -26.08
CA ASP A 3 3.46 35.14 -26.06
C ASP A 3 4.72 34.60 -25.41
N ARG A 4 4.56 33.74 -24.40
CA ARG A 4 5.62 32.86 -23.93
C ARG A 4 5.38 31.49 -24.57
N HIS A 5 6.17 31.16 -25.57
CA HIS A 5 6.39 29.75 -25.93
C HIS A 5 7.00 29.03 -24.72
N PRO A 6 6.50 27.85 -24.33
CA PRO A 6 7.21 26.99 -23.40
C PRO A 6 8.48 26.48 -24.08
N GLN A 7 9.63 26.71 -23.46
CA GLN A 7 10.85 26.01 -23.82
C GLN A 7 10.60 24.52 -23.58
N THR A 8 10.69 23.73 -24.65
CA THR A 8 10.82 22.28 -24.53
C THR A 8 12.07 22.02 -23.70
N GLY A 9 11.87 21.44 -22.51
CA GLY A 9 12.97 21.04 -21.66
C GLY A 9 13.75 19.95 -22.40
N SER A 10 14.94 20.29 -22.89
CA SER A 10 15.87 19.29 -23.39
C SER A 10 16.10 18.26 -22.28
N LEU A 11 15.99 16.98 -22.61
CA LEU A 11 16.28 15.91 -21.67
C LEU A 11 17.75 16.03 -21.25
N SER A 12 18.06 15.60 -20.02
CA SER A 12 19.45 15.58 -19.58
C SER A 12 20.26 14.59 -20.43
N PRO A 13 21.54 14.87 -20.73
CA PRO A 13 22.37 14.00 -21.58
C PRO A 13 22.38 12.54 -21.15
N ASP A 14 22.38 12.30 -19.84
CA ASP A 14 22.37 10.96 -19.24
C ASP A 14 21.09 10.16 -19.56
N LEU A 15 19.97 10.85 -19.77
CA LEU A 15 18.68 10.24 -20.08
C LEU A 15 18.55 9.96 -21.58
N GLU A 16 19.13 10.82 -22.43
CA GLU A 16 19.20 10.59 -23.88
C GLU A 16 20.12 9.40 -24.22
N GLU A 17 21.24 9.25 -23.50
CA GLU A 17 22.15 8.10 -23.66
C GLU A 17 21.47 6.79 -23.28
N ALA A 18 20.76 6.76 -22.14
CA ALA A 18 20.03 5.57 -21.68
C ALA A 18 18.90 5.13 -22.62
N LEU A 19 18.16 6.08 -23.22
CA LEU A 19 17.12 5.78 -24.21
C LEU A 19 17.72 5.20 -25.50
N ARG A 20 18.89 5.71 -25.92
CA ARG A 20 19.61 5.21 -27.10
C ARG A 20 20.18 3.82 -26.89
N GLU A 21 20.70 3.51 -25.69
CA GLU A 21 21.16 2.16 -25.32
C GLU A 21 20.01 1.14 -25.31
N ALA A 22 18.80 1.58 -24.95
CA ALA A 22 17.58 0.77 -25.01
C ALA A 22 17.01 0.61 -26.44
N GLY A 23 17.63 1.24 -27.45
CA GLY A 23 17.17 1.20 -28.85
C GLY A 23 15.91 2.02 -29.12
N ILE A 24 15.58 2.96 -28.23
CA ILE A 24 14.38 3.80 -28.31
C ILE A 24 14.80 5.14 -28.91
N ASP A 25 14.25 5.49 -30.07
CA ASP A 25 14.46 6.80 -30.69
C ASP A 25 13.52 7.83 -30.03
N PRO A 26 14.05 8.82 -29.29
CA PRO A 26 13.24 9.79 -28.55
C PRO A 26 12.42 10.71 -29.47
N ASP A 27 12.73 10.76 -30.77
CA ASP A 27 12.01 11.57 -31.76
C ASP A 27 11.03 10.75 -32.63
N SER A 28 10.85 9.46 -32.35
CA SER A 28 9.93 8.62 -33.14
C SER A 28 8.46 8.88 -32.80
N GLU A 29 7.69 9.42 -33.75
CA GLU A 29 6.23 9.52 -33.63
C GLU A 29 5.62 8.11 -33.48
N LEU A 30 4.88 7.89 -32.39
CA LEU A 30 4.27 6.59 -32.06
C LEU A 30 3.15 6.26 -33.08
N PRO A 31 3.09 5.03 -33.61
CA PRO A 31 2.05 4.63 -34.55
C PRO A 31 0.69 4.45 -33.84
N GLU A 32 -0.39 4.93 -34.47
CA GLU A 32 -1.76 4.69 -34.04
C GLU A 32 -2.10 3.19 -34.15
N PHE A 33 -2.50 2.57 -33.03
CA PHE A 33 -2.86 1.15 -32.99
C PHE A 33 -4.35 0.94 -32.67
N ASP A 34 -5.00 0.18 -33.55
CA ASP A 34 -6.34 -0.39 -33.38
C ASP A 34 -6.37 -1.42 -32.22
N PRO A 35 -7.48 -1.54 -31.46
CA PRO A 35 -7.55 -2.45 -30.34
C PRO A 35 -7.79 -3.90 -30.81
N VAL A 36 -6.95 -4.84 -30.33
CA VAL A 36 -7.12 -6.30 -30.48
C VAL A 36 -6.93 -7.00 -29.11
N PRO A 37 -7.30 -8.28 -28.95
CA PRO A 37 -8.20 -8.75 -27.91
C PRO A 37 -7.48 -9.28 -26.65
N ILE A 38 -8.24 -9.27 -25.56
CA ILE A 38 -7.93 -9.76 -24.20
C ILE A 38 -7.10 -11.06 -24.23
N CYS A 39 -5.86 -11.00 -23.73
CA CYS A 39 -5.03 -12.19 -23.47
C CYS A 39 -4.09 -11.98 -22.26
N HIS A 40 -4.25 -12.87 -21.28
CA HIS A 40 -3.30 -13.33 -20.25
C HIS A 40 -2.45 -12.31 -19.48
N ALA A 41 -2.80 -12.15 -18.20
CA ALA A 41 -2.02 -11.48 -17.16
C ALA A 41 -0.54 -11.87 -17.19
N SER A 42 0.32 -10.94 -17.63
CA SER A 42 1.77 -11.02 -17.42
C SER A 42 2.04 -10.91 -15.92
N GLY A 43 2.62 -11.95 -15.33
CA GLY A 43 2.97 -11.95 -13.92
C GLY A 43 3.99 -10.87 -13.55
N PRO A 44 4.27 -10.65 -12.25
CA PRO A 44 5.14 -9.59 -11.76
C PRO A 44 6.53 -9.63 -12.39
N SER A 45 7.11 -8.44 -12.60
CA SER A 45 8.45 -8.24 -13.16
C SER A 45 9.53 -8.93 -12.31
N GLU A 46 10.69 -9.23 -12.90
CA GLU A 46 11.80 -9.87 -12.18
C GLU A 46 12.29 -9.02 -10.99
N HIS A 47 12.28 -7.69 -11.14
CA HIS A 47 12.57 -6.76 -10.06
C HIS A 47 11.56 -6.86 -8.91
N GLN A 48 10.27 -6.92 -9.23
CA GLN A 48 9.21 -7.09 -8.24
C GLN A 48 9.33 -8.43 -7.50
N ARG A 49 9.67 -9.51 -8.20
CA ARG A 49 9.90 -10.83 -7.59
C ARG A 49 11.08 -10.85 -6.63
N ALA A 50 12.15 -10.10 -6.93
CA ALA A 50 13.32 -10.01 -6.06
C ALA A 50 13.01 -9.24 -4.76
N ILE A 51 12.27 -8.14 -4.86
CA ILE A 51 11.79 -7.37 -3.71
C ILE A 51 10.85 -8.22 -2.85
N ASP A 52 9.88 -8.89 -3.46
CA ASP A 52 8.93 -9.77 -2.77
C ASP A 52 9.65 -10.93 -2.06
N ALA A 53 10.69 -11.50 -2.67
CA ALA A 53 11.46 -12.61 -2.09
C ALA A 53 12.24 -12.19 -0.82
N GLU A 54 12.88 -11.01 -0.85
CA GLU A 54 13.65 -10.49 0.29
C GLU A 54 12.73 -10.12 1.46
N ILE A 55 11.59 -9.51 1.18
CA ILE A 55 10.59 -9.17 2.19
C ILE A 55 10.02 -10.44 2.85
N LYS A 56 9.69 -11.46 2.05
CA LYS A 56 9.26 -12.78 2.56
C LYS A 56 10.31 -13.47 3.43
N ARG A 57 11.60 -13.21 3.18
CA ARG A 57 12.69 -13.73 4.01
C ARG A 57 12.68 -13.06 5.38
N GLN A 58 12.66 -11.73 5.42
CA GLN A 58 12.64 -10.95 6.66
C GLN A 58 11.43 -11.26 7.54
N TRP A 59 10.25 -11.43 6.93
CA TRP A 59 9.02 -11.81 7.64
C TRP A 59 9.07 -13.20 8.26
N ARG A 60 9.69 -14.17 7.57
CA ARG A 60 9.87 -15.53 8.09
C ARG A 60 10.85 -15.56 9.24
N GLU A 61 11.95 -14.82 9.13
CA GLU A 61 12.96 -14.70 10.18
C GLU A 61 12.35 -14.08 11.44
N TRP A 62 11.61 -12.98 11.30
CA TRP A 62 10.96 -12.34 12.44
C TRP A 62 9.96 -13.27 13.14
N ARG A 63 9.11 -13.99 12.39
CA ARG A 63 8.13 -14.92 12.96
C ARG A 63 8.79 -16.12 13.66
N GLN A 64 9.94 -16.59 13.17
CA GLN A 64 10.70 -17.67 13.82
C GLN A 64 11.27 -17.26 15.18
N HIS A 65 11.63 -16.00 15.34
CA HIS A 65 12.22 -15.49 16.58
C HIS A 65 11.19 -15.01 17.62
N ASN A 66 9.89 -14.93 17.25
CA ASN A 66 8.83 -14.42 18.13
C ASN A 66 7.61 -15.37 18.21
N PRO A 67 7.78 -16.66 18.59
CA PRO A 67 6.71 -17.66 18.53
C PRO A 67 5.59 -17.49 19.58
N ASP A 68 5.88 -16.84 20.71
CA ASP A 68 4.98 -16.75 21.88
C ASP A 68 4.55 -15.31 22.24
N HIS A 69 4.81 -14.33 21.37
CA HIS A 69 4.55 -12.90 21.64
C HIS A 69 3.06 -12.52 21.48
N TYR A 70 2.22 -12.96 22.43
CA TYR A 70 0.88 -12.42 22.67
C TYR A 70 0.96 -11.34 23.77
N ASP A 71 1.56 -10.20 23.41
CA ASP A 71 1.60 -8.97 24.21
C ASP A 71 1.04 -7.85 23.31
N ASP A 72 0.07 -7.08 23.82
CA ASP A 72 -0.59 -6.00 23.11
C ASP A 72 0.43 -5.00 22.51
N TYR A 73 1.53 -4.74 23.21
CA TYR A 73 2.63 -3.91 22.71
C TYR A 73 3.38 -4.52 21.53
N ALA A 74 3.61 -5.85 21.54
CA ALA A 74 4.27 -6.53 20.44
C ALA A 74 3.41 -6.49 19.16
N LEU A 75 2.08 -6.61 19.30
CA LEU A 75 1.15 -6.51 18.18
C LEU A 75 1.17 -5.12 17.54
N LEU A 76 1.23 -4.06 18.36
CA LEU A 76 1.34 -2.69 17.90
C LEU A 76 2.67 -2.43 17.18
N GLU A 77 3.80 -2.83 17.76
CA GLU A 77 5.11 -2.62 17.13
C GLU A 77 5.23 -3.41 15.82
N THR A 78 4.63 -4.61 15.76
CA THR A 78 4.52 -5.38 14.52
C THR A 78 3.69 -4.64 13.48
N LEU A 79 2.50 -4.14 13.85
CA LEU A 79 1.63 -3.37 12.95
C LEU A 79 2.35 -2.12 12.41
N LYS A 80 3.08 -1.41 13.27
CA LYS A 80 3.88 -0.23 12.90
C LYS A 80 4.98 -0.57 11.92
N ALA A 81 5.74 -1.63 12.19
CA ALA A 81 6.82 -2.07 11.33
C ALA A 81 6.31 -2.51 9.95
N GLU A 82 5.27 -3.34 9.91
CA GLU A 82 4.63 -3.77 8.67
C GLU A 82 4.10 -2.59 7.86
N TYR A 83 3.39 -1.67 8.51
CA TYR A 83 2.84 -0.49 7.85
C TYR A 83 3.93 0.45 7.33
N ALA A 84 5.01 0.65 8.08
CA ALA A 84 6.16 1.43 7.63
C ALA A 84 6.80 0.83 6.37
N THR A 85 6.98 -0.49 6.32
CA THR A 85 7.49 -1.18 5.13
C THR A 85 6.53 -1.04 3.95
N VAL A 86 5.23 -1.19 4.17
CA VAL A 86 4.21 -1.00 3.13
C VAL A 86 4.26 0.42 2.56
N LYS A 87 4.39 1.46 3.41
CA LYS A 87 4.53 2.84 2.94
C LYS A 87 5.81 3.03 2.12
N GLN A 88 6.94 2.51 2.57
CA GLN A 88 8.20 2.62 1.82
C GLN A 88 8.09 1.98 0.43
N VAL A 89 7.48 0.80 0.33
CA VAL A 89 7.24 0.12 -0.95
C VAL A 89 6.27 0.92 -1.81
N PHE A 90 5.20 1.46 -1.23
CA PHE A 90 4.25 2.31 -1.94
C PHE A 90 4.89 3.59 -2.48
N ASP A 91 5.68 4.29 -1.66
CA ASP A 91 6.38 5.51 -2.02
C ASP A 91 7.43 5.27 -3.12
N ALA A 92 8.07 4.09 -3.12
CA ALA A 92 9.02 3.69 -4.15
C ALA A 92 8.36 3.35 -5.50
N LEU A 93 7.16 2.77 -5.47
CA LEU A 93 6.41 2.38 -6.68
C LEU A 93 5.59 3.54 -7.28
N GLY A 94 5.20 4.53 -6.47
CA GLY A 94 4.50 5.71 -6.96
C GLY A 94 3.21 5.38 -7.72
N ASP A 95 3.11 5.85 -8.97
CA ASP A 95 1.94 5.61 -9.83
C ASP A 95 2.02 4.29 -10.63
N ASP A 96 3.11 3.52 -10.50
CA ASP A 96 3.30 2.23 -11.17
C ASP A 96 2.50 1.08 -10.54
N ILE A 97 1.67 1.37 -9.53
CA ILE A 97 0.78 0.40 -8.84
C ILE A 97 -0.44 0.07 -9.71
N ARG A 98 -0.40 0.30 -11.01
CA ARG A 98 -1.51 0.04 -11.94
C ARG A 98 -1.07 -0.90 -13.05
N ASP A 99 -1.97 -1.79 -13.45
CA ASP A 99 -1.79 -2.53 -14.70
C ASP A 99 -2.13 -1.67 -15.93
N GLU A 100 -1.90 -2.25 -17.10
CA GLU A 100 -2.21 -1.67 -18.41
C GLU A 100 -3.71 -1.36 -18.59
N SER A 101 -4.58 -1.98 -17.78
CA SER A 101 -6.03 -1.76 -17.77
C SER A 101 -6.46 -0.69 -16.76
N GLY A 102 -5.51 -0.09 -16.02
CA GLY A 102 -5.74 0.94 -15.02
C GLY A 102 -6.17 0.41 -13.65
N TRP A 103 -6.19 -0.91 -13.44
CA TRP A 103 -6.55 -1.52 -12.16
C TRP A 103 -5.35 -1.57 -11.22
N PRO A 104 -5.56 -1.38 -9.91
CA PRO A 104 -4.48 -1.47 -8.94
C PRO A 104 -3.87 -2.87 -8.92
N VAL A 105 -2.56 -2.97 -9.11
CA VAL A 105 -1.78 -4.18 -8.86
C VAL A 105 -0.84 -3.92 -7.70
N TYR A 106 -1.25 -4.41 -6.54
CA TYR A 106 -0.46 -4.26 -5.33
C TYR A 106 0.63 -5.34 -5.25
N PRO A 107 1.84 -4.98 -4.78
CA PRO A 107 2.84 -5.97 -4.37
C PRO A 107 2.26 -6.97 -3.37
N GLU A 108 2.82 -8.17 -3.37
CA GLU A 108 2.34 -9.24 -2.48
C GLU A 108 2.43 -8.83 -1.01
N LEU A 109 3.49 -8.11 -0.61
CA LEU A 109 3.62 -7.54 0.73
C LEU A 109 2.40 -6.68 1.10
N VAL A 110 2.01 -5.77 0.21
CA VAL A 110 0.89 -4.86 0.48
C VAL A 110 -0.38 -5.70 0.61
N SER A 111 -0.63 -6.61 -0.32
CA SER A 111 -1.78 -7.53 -0.28
C SER A 111 -1.84 -8.38 1.00
N ASP A 112 -0.70 -8.91 1.45
CA ASP A 112 -0.59 -9.68 2.69
C ASP A 112 -0.87 -8.80 3.91
N PHE A 113 -0.36 -7.57 3.91
CA PHE A 113 -0.66 -6.60 4.95
C PHE A 113 -2.15 -6.29 5.01
N MET A 114 -2.81 -6.01 3.88
CA MET A 114 -4.26 -5.77 3.82
C MET A 114 -5.03 -6.94 4.48
N GLN A 115 -4.67 -8.17 4.12
CA GLN A 115 -5.30 -9.36 4.67
C GLN A 115 -5.05 -9.50 6.17
N SER A 116 -3.85 -9.16 6.64
CA SER A 116 -3.48 -9.24 8.05
C SER A 116 -4.36 -8.35 8.93
N LEU A 117 -4.81 -7.18 8.44
CA LEU A 117 -5.65 -6.24 9.19
C LEU A 117 -7.01 -6.84 9.55
N SER A 118 -7.50 -7.78 8.75
CA SER A 118 -8.80 -8.44 8.96
C SER A 118 -8.72 -9.70 9.83
N ARG A 119 -7.51 -10.12 10.25
CA ARG A 119 -7.32 -11.36 11.02
C ARG A 119 -7.27 -11.06 12.53
N PRO A 120 -7.82 -11.94 13.38
CA PRO A 120 -7.61 -11.84 14.82
C PRO A 120 -6.12 -11.85 15.18
N PRO A 121 -5.69 -11.10 16.21
CA PRO A 121 -6.51 -10.26 17.12
C PRO A 121 -6.81 -8.85 16.58
N ARG A 122 -6.27 -8.47 15.41
CA ARG A 122 -6.37 -7.11 14.84
C ARG A 122 -7.74 -6.81 14.25
N GLY A 123 -8.31 -7.78 13.56
CA GLY A 123 -9.61 -7.68 12.90
C GLY A 123 -10.67 -8.53 13.59
N ARG A 124 -11.93 -8.29 13.22
CA ARG A 124 -13.09 -9.01 13.75
C ARG A 124 -14.01 -9.50 12.63
N PRO A 125 -14.53 -10.74 12.72
CA PRO A 125 -15.33 -11.33 11.65
C PRO A 125 -16.72 -10.68 11.50
N ASP A 126 -17.26 -10.12 12.58
CA ASP A 126 -18.57 -9.47 12.66
C ASP A 126 -18.46 -7.94 12.47
N TYR A 127 -17.50 -7.49 11.66
CA TYR A 127 -17.33 -6.07 11.41
C TYR A 127 -18.57 -5.45 10.71
N GLN A 128 -18.84 -4.18 11.00
CA GLN A 128 -19.99 -3.43 10.51
C GLN A 128 -19.50 -2.31 9.56
N PRO A 129 -19.60 -2.48 8.23
CA PRO A 129 -19.03 -1.53 7.27
C PRO A 129 -19.71 -0.15 7.33
N ASP A 130 -20.98 -0.09 7.70
CA ASP A 130 -21.77 1.13 7.89
C ASP A 130 -21.25 2.01 9.05
N ARG A 131 -20.52 1.43 10.01
CA ARG A 131 -19.91 2.19 11.12
C ARG A 131 -18.58 2.84 10.77
N MET A 132 -17.96 2.46 9.65
CA MET A 132 -16.60 2.88 9.29
C MET A 132 -16.43 4.41 9.32
N MET A 133 -17.29 5.15 8.59
CA MET A 133 -17.20 6.61 8.51
C MET A 133 -17.39 7.28 9.88
N ALA A 134 -18.28 6.75 10.71
CA ALA A 134 -18.51 7.26 12.05
C ALA A 134 -17.31 7.01 12.97
N ILE A 135 -16.65 5.86 12.83
CA ILE A 135 -15.44 5.53 13.59
C ILE A 135 -14.27 6.42 13.14
N GLU A 136 -14.04 6.57 11.83
CA GLU A 136 -13.00 7.46 11.28
C GLU A 136 -13.18 8.89 11.79
N ALA A 137 -14.40 9.42 11.75
CA ALA A 137 -14.72 10.77 12.24
C ALA A 137 -14.47 10.94 13.75
N ASN A 138 -14.51 9.86 14.53
CA ASN A 138 -14.35 9.87 15.99
C ASN A 138 -13.11 9.08 16.44
N ILE A 139 -12.08 8.96 15.58
CA ILE A 139 -10.92 8.09 15.80
C ILE A 139 -10.17 8.42 17.11
N ALA A 140 -10.13 9.69 17.52
CA ALA A 140 -9.47 10.12 18.75
C ALA A 140 -10.06 9.50 20.02
N THR A 141 -11.35 9.17 19.99
CA THR A 141 -12.08 8.56 21.13
C THR A 141 -12.51 7.12 20.86
N ALA A 142 -12.18 6.56 19.69
CA ALA A 142 -12.56 5.21 19.30
C ALA A 142 -12.08 4.17 20.32
N SER A 143 -12.93 3.19 20.62
CA SER A 143 -12.58 2.06 21.48
C SER A 143 -11.70 1.05 20.73
N ILE A 144 -11.10 0.09 21.44
CA ILE A 144 -10.36 -1.01 20.77
C ILE A 144 -11.27 -1.78 19.81
N GLU A 145 -12.53 -1.94 20.17
CA GLU A 145 -13.55 -2.59 19.35
C GLU A 145 -13.79 -1.82 18.04
N ASP A 146 -13.92 -0.50 18.11
CA ASP A 146 -14.05 0.37 16.95
C ASP A 146 -12.79 0.31 16.05
N ILE A 147 -11.61 0.21 16.65
CA ILE A 147 -10.35 0.04 15.90
C ILE A 147 -10.34 -1.29 15.15
N GLN A 148 -10.74 -2.40 15.77
CA GLN A 148 -10.80 -3.70 15.11
C GLN A 148 -11.80 -3.71 13.95
N HIS A 149 -12.93 -3.02 14.11
CA HIS A 149 -13.87 -2.75 13.02
C HIS A 149 -13.20 -2.01 11.86
N LEU A 150 -12.50 -0.93 12.15
CA LEU A 150 -11.85 -0.08 11.15
C LEU A 150 -10.71 -0.79 10.43
N LEU A 151 -9.87 -1.55 11.14
CA LEU A 151 -8.81 -2.36 10.55
C LEU A 151 -9.37 -3.43 9.61
N THR A 152 -10.47 -4.08 10.00
CA THR A 152 -11.16 -5.05 9.13
C THR A 152 -11.76 -4.38 7.90
N ALA A 153 -12.34 -3.19 8.06
CA ALA A 153 -12.88 -2.41 6.95
C ALA A 153 -11.76 -2.04 5.95
N TYR A 154 -10.63 -1.53 6.42
CA TYR A 154 -9.46 -1.24 5.56
C TYR A 154 -8.90 -2.48 4.89
N GLY A 155 -8.76 -3.60 5.61
CA GLY A 155 -8.27 -4.85 5.03
C GLY A 155 -9.19 -5.42 3.94
N ARG A 156 -10.45 -4.98 3.91
CA ARG A 156 -11.44 -5.38 2.89
C ARG A 156 -11.80 -4.29 1.89
N ALA A 157 -11.28 -3.08 2.03
CA ALA A 157 -11.73 -1.91 1.25
C ALA A 157 -11.61 -2.14 -0.26
N GLU A 158 -10.54 -2.80 -0.69
CA GLU A 158 -10.29 -3.11 -2.11
C GLU A 158 -11.34 -4.05 -2.72
N ARG A 159 -12.06 -4.83 -1.91
CA ARG A 159 -13.17 -5.68 -2.41
C ARG A 159 -14.41 -4.88 -2.79
N PHE A 160 -14.50 -3.62 -2.37
CA PHE A 160 -15.69 -2.79 -2.49
C PHE A 160 -15.45 -1.54 -3.34
N SER A 161 -14.20 -1.11 -3.47
CA SER A 161 -13.81 0.01 -4.32
C SER A 161 -12.36 -0.18 -4.76
N ASP A 162 -12.16 -0.22 -6.06
CA ASP A 162 -10.82 -0.33 -6.64
C ASP A 162 -10.03 0.95 -6.39
N GLY A 163 -8.78 0.79 -6.00
CA GLY A 163 -7.89 1.89 -5.63
C GLY A 163 -8.21 2.47 -4.24
N ALA A 164 -9.09 1.84 -3.46
CA ALA A 164 -9.35 2.25 -2.09
C ALA A 164 -8.07 2.20 -1.26
N TRP A 165 -7.21 1.19 -1.48
CA TRP A 165 -5.95 1.07 -0.78
C TRP A 165 -4.90 2.10 -1.22
N ILE A 166 -4.83 2.43 -2.51
CA ILE A 166 -4.03 3.56 -2.99
C ILE A 166 -4.43 4.83 -2.25
N THR A 167 -5.73 5.09 -2.13
CA THR A 167 -6.26 6.26 -1.41
C THR A 167 -5.89 6.21 0.08
N CYS A 168 -6.05 5.06 0.73
CA CYS A 168 -5.68 4.88 2.14
C CYS A 168 -4.20 5.18 2.40
N LEU A 169 -3.32 4.77 1.48
CA LEU A 169 -1.88 5.01 1.55
C LEU A 169 -1.52 6.46 1.28
N LYS A 170 -2.05 7.07 0.20
CA LYS A 170 -1.81 8.48 -0.12
C LYS A 170 -2.29 9.42 0.99
N GLU A 171 -3.42 9.10 1.62
CA GLU A 171 -4.00 9.90 2.71
C GLU A 171 -3.47 9.54 4.10
N ASN A 172 -2.56 8.58 4.22
CA ASN A 172 -1.99 8.12 5.50
C ASN A 172 -3.07 7.72 6.53
N ARG A 173 -4.17 7.10 6.08
CA ARG A 173 -5.34 6.84 6.95
C ARG A 173 -5.04 5.95 8.15
N LEU A 174 -4.07 5.05 8.01
CA LEU A 174 -3.63 4.14 9.07
C LEU A 174 -2.79 4.83 10.15
N ASP A 175 -2.15 5.98 9.87
CA ASP A 175 -1.37 6.73 10.86
C ASP A 175 -2.24 7.11 12.09
N ALA A 176 -3.48 7.58 11.86
CA ALA A 176 -4.40 7.96 12.92
C ALA A 176 -4.87 6.75 13.75
N VAL A 177 -5.05 5.60 13.09
CA VAL A 177 -5.43 4.35 13.74
C VAL A 177 -4.32 3.86 14.65
N ILE A 178 -3.07 3.82 14.16
CA ILE A 178 -1.89 3.42 14.92
C ILE A 178 -1.69 4.31 16.15
N LYS A 179 -1.78 5.64 15.98
CA LYS A 179 -1.71 6.59 17.11
C LYS A 179 -2.79 6.33 18.14
N ARG A 180 -3.99 5.95 17.71
CA ARG A 180 -5.08 5.63 18.64
C ARG A 180 -4.81 4.34 19.40
N ILE A 181 -4.29 3.31 18.73
CA ILE A 181 -3.88 2.05 19.37
C ILE A 181 -2.81 2.33 20.43
N GLU A 182 -1.78 3.12 20.09
CA GLU A 182 -0.75 3.58 21.05
C GLU A 182 -1.37 4.25 22.28
N ALA A 183 -2.29 5.20 22.08
CA ALA A 183 -2.95 5.88 23.18
C ALA A 183 -3.76 4.92 24.08
N LEU A 184 -4.49 3.97 23.48
CA LEU A 184 -5.26 2.96 24.22
C LEU A 184 -4.34 2.10 25.10
N MET A 185 -3.19 1.67 24.57
CA MET A 185 -2.22 0.84 25.29
C MET A 185 -1.56 1.60 26.45
N LEU A 186 -1.23 2.88 26.26
CA LEU A 186 -0.68 3.73 27.33
C LEU A 186 -1.69 3.99 28.46
N THR A 187 -2.99 4.06 28.15
CA THR A 187 -4.04 4.27 29.16
C THR A 187 -4.52 2.99 29.84
N GLY A 188 -4.28 1.82 29.24
CA GLY A 188 -4.71 0.51 29.75
C GLY A 188 -3.71 -0.17 30.71
N GLY A 189 -2.49 0.34 30.86
CA GLY A 189 -1.43 -0.22 31.71
C GLY A 189 -1.46 0.17 33.20
N ALA A 190 -2.54 0.81 33.67
CA ALA A 190 -2.69 1.27 35.06
C ALA A 190 -3.81 0.54 35.82
N GLY A 191 -4.12 -0.70 35.45
CA GLY A 191 -5.08 -1.58 36.12
C GLY A 191 -4.41 -2.61 37.01
#